data_AF-A0A5J6IEQ1-F1
#
_entry.id   AF-A0A5J6IEQ1-F1
#
_cell.length_a   1.000
_cell.length_b   1.000
_cell.length_c   1.000
_cell.angle_alpha   90.00
_cell.angle_beta   90.00
_cell.angle_gamma   90.00
#
_symmetry.space_group_name_H-M   'P 1'
#
loop_
_entity.id
_entity.type
_entity.pdbx_description
1 polymer ?
#
loop_
_entity_poly.entity_id
_entity_poly.type
_entity_poly.pdbx_seq_one_letter_code
_entity_poly.pdbx_strand_id
1 'polypeptide(L)'
;MHRPRRVEAVIDFVCVHCYLGFTRYLRAVIRHRADGGTVETVLRPVQLRPQASPVGEPLVEVWARERGAAVAARLAADTSFGADDGLELNFRRAVFTNTFDAHRLAAQASAQGKGEEMAERLFRAYFADGLNIADTTVLDRLAAETGVMATSGGAEALQAELARVRALDLPVPPVLLLAGGPVLSGEIREHDVLAALGE
;
A
#
# COMPACT_ATOMS: atom_id res chain seq x y z
N MET A 1 -27.40 -7.26 13.56
CA MET A 1 -26.29 -7.21 12.58
C MET A 1 -25.24 -6.27 13.15
N HIS A 2 -24.03 -6.76 13.42
CA HIS A 2 -22.92 -5.90 13.87
C HIS A 2 -22.51 -4.97 12.71
N ARG A 3 -22.26 -3.69 12.98
CA ARG A 3 -21.70 -2.77 11.96
C ARG A 3 -20.27 -3.22 11.65
N PRO A 4 -19.80 -3.10 10.38
CA PRO A 4 -18.43 -3.44 10.04
C PRO A 4 -17.45 -2.56 10.82
N ARG A 5 -16.39 -3.18 11.32
CA ARG A 5 -15.24 -2.48 11.90
C ARG A 5 -14.52 -1.75 10.77
N ARG A 6 -14.53 -0.42 10.82
CA ARG A 6 -13.88 0.41 9.79
C ARG A 6 -12.42 0.63 10.13
N VAL A 7 -11.53 0.32 9.20
CA VAL A 7 -10.08 0.51 9.34
C VAL A 7 -9.58 1.37 8.18
N GLU A 8 -8.97 2.51 8.51
CA GLU A 8 -8.28 3.32 7.51
C GLU A 8 -6.81 2.93 7.42
N ALA A 9 -6.37 2.45 6.26
CA ALA A 9 -5.00 2.07 5.99
C ALA A 9 -4.29 3.19 5.22
N VAL A 10 -3.41 3.92 5.91
CA VAL A 10 -2.57 4.98 5.33
C VAL A 10 -1.27 4.37 4.83
N ILE A 11 -1.15 4.27 3.52
CA ILE A 11 -0.08 3.50 2.85
C ILE A 11 0.42 4.22 1.60
N ASP A 12 1.65 3.90 1.20
CA ASP A 12 2.20 4.25 -0.12
C ASP A 12 2.75 2.99 -0.81
N PHE A 13 2.49 2.85 -2.11
CA PHE A 13 2.81 1.62 -2.86
C PHE A 13 4.31 1.41 -3.11
N VAL A 14 5.12 2.46 -2.91
CA VAL A 14 6.59 2.40 -2.98
C VAL A 14 7.24 2.13 -1.61
N CYS A 15 6.45 1.94 -0.54
CA CYS A 15 6.95 1.68 0.81
C CYS A 15 6.91 0.18 1.14
N VAL A 16 8.07 -0.45 1.30
CA VAL A 16 8.12 -1.90 1.61
C VAL A 16 7.47 -2.23 2.96
N HIS A 17 7.62 -1.36 3.97
CA HIS A 17 6.95 -1.57 5.26
C HIS A 17 5.43 -1.44 5.14
N CYS A 18 4.92 -0.63 4.21
CA CYS A 18 3.50 -0.62 3.89
C CYS A 18 3.05 -1.94 3.28
N TYR A 19 3.87 -2.55 2.41
CA TYR A 19 3.53 -3.87 1.87
C TYR A 19 3.50 -4.93 2.98
N LEU A 20 4.55 -5.03 3.79
CA LEU A 20 4.61 -5.97 4.93
C LEU A 20 3.42 -5.78 5.88
N GLY A 21 3.16 -4.54 6.30
CA GLY A 21 2.06 -4.21 7.20
C GLY A 21 0.69 -4.52 6.58
N PHE A 22 0.51 -4.23 5.29
CA PHE A 22 -0.74 -4.50 4.58
C PHE A 22 -0.96 -6.01 4.38
N THR A 23 0.07 -6.79 4.07
CA THR A 23 -0.02 -8.26 3.99
C THR A 23 -0.46 -8.86 5.32
N ARG A 24 0.14 -8.44 6.44
CA ARG A 24 -0.24 -8.89 7.79
C ARG A 24 -1.65 -8.43 8.16
N TYR A 25 -2.03 -7.21 7.78
CA TYR A 25 -3.39 -6.69 7.94
C TYR A 25 -4.41 -7.54 7.17
N LEU A 26 -4.16 -7.84 5.88
CA LEU A 26 -5.07 -8.67 5.08
C LEU A 26 -5.24 -10.07 5.66
N ARG A 27 -4.16 -10.70 6.15
CA ARG A 27 -4.25 -11.99 6.85
C ARG A 27 -5.17 -11.92 8.07
N ALA A 28 -5.00 -10.89 8.90
CA ALA A 28 -5.86 -10.66 10.05
C ALA A 28 -7.32 -10.44 9.64
N VAL A 29 -7.58 -9.63 8.62
CA VAL A 29 -8.93 -9.38 8.10
C VAL A 29 -9.57 -10.65 7.56
N ILE A 30 -8.85 -11.47 6.80
CA ILE A 30 -9.34 -12.76 6.27
C ILE A 30 -9.74 -13.68 7.42
N ARG A 31 -8.89 -13.80 8.44
CA ARG A 31 -9.18 -14.61 9.63
C ARG A 31 -10.39 -14.09 10.39
N HIS A 32 -10.46 -12.78 10.66
CA HIS A 32 -11.59 -12.17 11.36
C HIS A 32 -12.92 -12.36 10.59
N ARG A 33 -12.89 -12.26 9.25
CA ARG A 33 -14.06 -12.55 8.41
C ARG A 33 -14.46 -14.02 8.46
N ALA A 34 -13.50 -14.94 8.50
CA ALA A 34 -13.77 -16.37 8.66
C ALA A 34 -14.45 -16.70 10.01
N ASP A 35 -14.14 -15.93 11.06
CA ASP A 35 -14.77 -16.02 12.38
C ASP A 35 -16.13 -15.29 12.48
N GLY A 36 -16.67 -14.82 11.35
CA GLY A 36 -17.98 -14.16 11.27
C GLY A 36 -17.96 -12.65 11.52
N GLY A 37 -16.77 -12.07 11.71
CA GLY A 37 -16.58 -10.64 11.81
C GLY A 37 -16.73 -9.90 10.48
N THR A 38 -16.85 -8.58 10.53
CA THR A 38 -16.97 -7.75 9.31
C THR A 38 -16.03 -6.54 9.41
N VAL A 39 -15.30 -6.29 8.32
CA VAL A 39 -14.29 -5.22 8.24
C VAL A 39 -14.50 -4.42 6.96
N GLU A 40 -14.57 -3.10 7.11
CA GLU A 40 -14.52 -2.13 6.02
C GLU A 40 -13.11 -1.52 5.96
N THR A 41 -12.34 -1.92 4.95
CA THR A 41 -11.02 -1.33 4.69
C THR A 41 -11.16 -0.06 3.85
N VAL A 42 -10.59 1.04 4.33
CA VAL A 42 -10.52 2.30 3.61
C VAL A 42 -9.06 2.65 3.34
N LEU A 43 -8.65 2.62 2.08
CA LEU A 43 -7.30 3.01 1.69
C LEU A 43 -7.18 4.54 1.72
N ARG A 44 -6.14 5.02 2.40
CA ARG A 44 -5.83 6.44 2.54
C ARG A 44 -4.48 6.72 1.87
N PRO A 45 -4.45 7.57 0.83
CA PRO A 45 -3.26 7.80 0.05
C PRO A 45 -2.26 8.67 0.82
N VAL A 46 -0.99 8.33 0.71
CA VAL A 46 0.14 9.18 1.06
C VAL A 46 1.25 8.95 0.04
N GLN A 47 2.01 10.00 -0.27
CA GLN A 47 3.17 9.89 -1.16
C GLN A 47 4.45 10.20 -0.40
N LEU A 48 5.34 9.21 -0.31
CA LEU A 48 6.69 9.39 0.23
C LEU A 48 7.56 10.20 -0.72
N ARG A 49 7.31 10.08 -2.03
CA ARG A 49 8.10 10.72 -3.10
C ARG A 49 7.18 11.44 -4.10
N PRO A 50 6.44 12.48 -3.70
CA PRO A 50 5.47 13.17 -4.57
C PRO A 50 6.12 13.87 -5.77
N GLN A 51 7.43 14.15 -5.70
CA GLN A 51 8.21 14.77 -6.77
C GLN A 51 8.91 13.75 -7.70
N ALA A 52 8.72 12.44 -7.48
CA ALA A 52 9.31 11.44 -8.37
C ALA A 52 8.72 11.57 -9.79
N SER A 53 9.57 11.37 -10.79
CA SER A 53 9.14 11.36 -12.19
C SER A 53 8.29 10.11 -12.49
N PRO A 54 7.20 10.23 -13.27
CA PRO A 54 6.42 9.08 -13.71
C PRO A 54 7.13 8.22 -14.74
N VAL A 55 8.18 8.73 -15.40
CA VAL A 55 9.01 7.96 -16.35
C VAL A 55 9.72 6.80 -15.65
N GLY A 56 10.08 6.99 -14.38
CA GLY A 56 10.73 5.99 -13.56
C GLY A 56 12.25 5.92 -13.76
N GLU A 57 12.94 5.45 -12.72
CA GLU A 57 14.37 5.15 -12.73
C GLU A 57 14.63 3.83 -11.97
N PRO A 58 15.75 3.12 -12.18
CA PRO A 58 16.07 1.94 -11.38
C PRO A 58 16.19 2.29 -9.88
N LEU A 59 15.37 1.65 -9.03
CA LEU A 59 15.27 2.00 -7.61
C LEU A 59 16.62 1.93 -6.89
N VAL A 60 17.37 0.86 -7.14
CA VAL A 60 18.66 0.62 -6.48
C VAL A 60 19.66 1.72 -6.80
N GLU A 61 19.67 2.23 -8.04
CA GLU A 61 20.57 3.30 -8.45
C GLU A 61 20.20 4.63 -7.78
N VAL A 62 18.91 4.97 -7.76
CA VAL A 62 18.41 6.17 -7.06
C VAL A 62 18.79 6.11 -5.59
N TRP A 63 18.50 5.01 -4.91
CA TRP A 63 18.82 4.87 -3.49
C TRP A 63 20.32 4.88 -3.24
N ALA A 64 21.13 4.25 -4.08
CA ALA A 64 22.58 4.28 -3.96
C ALA A 64 23.12 5.73 -4.04
N ARG A 65 22.56 6.56 -4.93
CA ARG A 65 22.90 8.00 -5.00
C ARG A 65 22.49 8.77 -3.75
N GLU A 66 21.30 8.49 -3.20
CA GLU A 66 20.74 9.23 -2.07
C GLU A 66 21.31 8.81 -0.70
N ARG A 67 21.64 7.53 -0.54
CA ARG A 67 21.89 6.91 0.77
C ARG A 67 23.26 6.20 0.85
N GLY A 68 23.98 6.11 -0.26
CA GLY A 68 25.32 5.53 -0.32
C GLY A 68 25.35 4.01 -0.08
N ALA A 69 26.49 3.53 0.43
CA ALA A 69 26.82 2.09 0.49
C ALA A 69 25.90 1.24 1.39
N ALA A 70 25.17 1.86 2.33
CA ALA A 70 24.28 1.14 3.25
C ALA A 70 23.03 0.55 2.56
N VAL A 71 22.70 0.98 1.34
CA VAL A 71 21.51 0.56 0.61
C VAL A 71 21.46 -0.95 0.41
N ALA A 72 22.58 -1.57 0.05
CA ALA A 72 22.62 -3.01 -0.20
C ALA A 72 22.23 -3.82 1.04
N ALA A 73 22.77 -3.46 2.20
CA ALA A 73 22.44 -4.11 3.47
C ALA A 73 20.96 -3.90 3.86
N ARG A 74 20.44 -2.69 3.65
CA ARG A 74 19.02 -2.39 3.93
C ARG A 74 18.08 -3.19 3.03
N LEU A 75 18.36 -3.23 1.72
CA LEU A 75 17.57 -4.01 0.76
C LEU A 75 17.59 -5.50 1.10
N ALA A 76 18.74 -6.04 1.49
CA ALA A 76 18.85 -7.44 1.91
C ALA A 76 18.02 -7.73 3.17
N ALA A 77 18.03 -6.84 4.16
CA ALA A 77 17.19 -6.96 5.36
C ALA A 77 15.70 -6.90 5.00
N ASP A 78 15.29 -5.92 4.19
CA ASP A 78 13.90 -5.78 3.75
C ASP A 78 13.43 -7.01 2.96
N THR A 79 14.28 -7.60 2.09
CA THR A 79 13.99 -8.87 1.40
C THR A 79 13.83 -10.03 2.38
N SER A 80 14.67 -10.12 3.41
CA SER A 80 14.54 -11.16 4.43
C SER A 80 13.21 -11.06 5.18
N PHE A 81 12.82 -9.85 5.60
CA PHE A 81 11.53 -9.63 6.27
C PHE A 81 10.34 -9.95 5.35
N GLY A 82 10.45 -9.63 4.06
CA GLY A 82 9.48 -10.06 3.06
C GLY A 82 9.33 -11.58 3.01
N ALA A 83 10.44 -12.31 2.98
CA ALA A 83 10.41 -13.78 2.93
C ALA A 83 9.77 -14.38 4.19
N ASP A 84 10.00 -13.82 5.38
CA ASP A 84 9.34 -14.24 6.63
C ASP A 84 7.80 -14.06 6.55
N ASP A 85 7.34 -13.05 5.81
CA ASP A 85 5.93 -12.84 5.49
C ASP A 85 5.49 -13.52 4.18
N GLY A 86 6.28 -14.41 3.59
CA GLY A 86 5.92 -15.13 2.35
C GLY A 86 5.82 -14.23 1.10
N LEU A 87 6.44 -13.05 1.13
CA LEU A 87 6.53 -12.13 0.01
C LEU A 87 7.82 -12.33 -0.78
N GLU A 88 7.69 -12.30 -2.11
CA GLU A 88 8.84 -12.25 -3.01
C GLU A 88 9.18 -10.78 -3.32
N LEU A 89 10.27 -10.27 -2.75
CA LEU A 89 10.72 -8.89 -2.98
C LEU A 89 11.94 -8.85 -3.89
N ASN A 90 11.80 -8.24 -5.06
CA ASN A 90 12.82 -8.07 -6.08
C ASN A 90 13.15 -6.59 -6.34
N PHE A 91 13.84 -5.97 -5.37
CA PHE A 91 14.24 -4.57 -5.45
C PHE A 91 15.13 -4.22 -6.65
N ARG A 92 15.85 -5.20 -7.21
CA ARG A 92 16.67 -4.99 -8.42
C ARG A 92 15.82 -4.61 -9.64
N ARG A 93 14.56 -5.04 -9.68
CA ARG A 93 13.61 -4.72 -10.75
C ARG A 93 12.67 -3.57 -10.38
N ALA A 94 12.63 -3.16 -9.11
CA ALA A 94 11.75 -2.09 -8.67
C ALA A 94 12.12 -0.76 -9.33
N VAL A 95 11.09 0.04 -9.63
CA VAL A 95 11.22 1.31 -10.34
C VAL A 95 10.97 2.46 -9.37
N PHE A 96 11.93 3.35 -9.17
CA PHE A 96 11.70 4.60 -8.46
C PHE A 96 10.76 5.48 -9.29
N THR A 97 9.51 5.68 -8.85
CA THR A 97 8.46 6.35 -9.64
C THR A 97 7.43 7.07 -8.76
N ASN A 98 6.61 7.91 -9.37
CA ASN A 98 5.47 8.55 -8.71
C ASN A 98 4.36 7.53 -8.40
N THR A 99 3.59 7.76 -7.34
CA THR A 99 2.48 6.87 -6.95
C THR A 99 1.09 7.48 -7.11
N PHE A 100 0.98 8.68 -7.67
CA PHE A 100 -0.30 9.39 -7.77
C PHE A 100 -1.33 8.58 -8.55
N ASP A 101 -0.98 8.09 -9.73
CA ASP A 101 -1.92 7.32 -10.55
C ASP A 101 -2.22 5.93 -9.99
N ALA A 102 -1.27 5.31 -9.28
CA ALA A 102 -1.52 4.08 -8.50
C ALA A 102 -2.56 4.31 -7.39
N HIS A 103 -2.42 5.40 -6.62
CA HIS A 103 -3.40 5.80 -5.60
C HIS A 103 -4.76 6.12 -6.22
N ARG A 104 -4.78 6.75 -7.41
CA ARG A 104 -6.01 7.05 -8.13
C ARG A 104 -6.74 5.77 -8.54
N LEU A 105 -6.01 4.79 -9.06
CA LEU A 105 -6.57 3.49 -9.39
C LEU A 105 -7.07 2.74 -8.14
N ALA A 106 -6.32 2.77 -7.03
CA ALA A 106 -6.73 2.16 -5.77
C ALA A 106 -8.01 2.79 -5.20
N ALA A 107 -8.19 4.10 -5.34
CA ALA A 107 -9.42 4.79 -4.96
C ALA A 107 -10.61 4.37 -5.84
N GLN A 108 -10.41 4.26 -7.17
CA GLN A 108 -11.43 3.77 -8.10
C GLN A 108 -11.81 2.30 -7.80
N ALA A 109 -10.83 1.46 -7.48
CA ALA A 109 -11.06 0.08 -7.08
C ALA A 109 -11.83 0.00 -5.75
N SER A 110 -11.52 0.87 -4.78
CA SER A 110 -12.22 0.94 -3.50
C SER A 110 -13.69 1.29 -3.67
N ALA A 111 -14.03 2.23 -4.56
CA ALA A 111 -15.41 2.57 -4.91
C ALA A 111 -16.18 1.39 -5.57
N GLN A 112 -15.46 0.40 -6.09
CA GLN A 112 -16.01 -0.81 -6.71
C GLN A 112 -15.95 -2.04 -5.77
N GLY A 113 -15.59 -1.85 -4.50
CA GLY A 113 -15.47 -2.94 -3.51
C GLY A 113 -14.21 -3.81 -3.68
N LYS A 114 -13.23 -3.34 -4.46
CA LYS A 114 -12.00 -4.08 -4.84
C LYS A 114 -10.72 -3.42 -4.34
N GLY A 115 -10.83 -2.55 -3.34
CA GLY A 115 -9.69 -1.79 -2.80
C GLY A 115 -8.57 -2.70 -2.27
N GLU A 116 -8.93 -3.71 -1.47
CA GLU A 116 -7.96 -4.66 -0.90
C GLU A 116 -7.20 -5.44 -1.98
N GLU A 117 -7.93 -5.98 -2.97
CA GLU A 117 -7.37 -6.73 -4.09
C GLU A 117 -6.45 -5.85 -4.95
N MET A 118 -6.87 -4.62 -5.26
CA MET A 118 -6.07 -3.68 -6.03
C MET A 118 -4.81 -3.24 -5.27
N ALA A 119 -4.90 -3.00 -3.96
CA ALA A 119 -3.74 -2.62 -3.16
C ALA A 119 -2.69 -3.73 -3.13
N GLU A 120 -3.09 -4.98 -2.88
CA GLU A 120 -2.19 -6.13 -2.95
C GLU A 120 -1.57 -6.26 -4.35
N ARG A 121 -2.38 -6.08 -5.39
CA ARG A 121 -1.91 -6.17 -6.77
C ARG A 121 -0.88 -5.09 -7.12
N LEU A 122 -1.08 -3.85 -6.69
CA LEU A 122 -0.16 -2.73 -6.88
C LEU A 122 1.16 -2.93 -6.13
N PHE A 123 1.10 -3.40 -4.88
CA PHE A 123 2.30 -3.75 -4.13
C PHE A 123 3.12 -4.83 -4.83
N ARG A 124 2.46 -5.91 -5.26
CA ARG A 124 3.12 -6.99 -6.02
C ARG A 124 3.70 -6.48 -7.34
N ALA A 125 2.95 -5.65 -8.07
CA ALA A 125 3.41 -5.03 -9.32
C ALA A 125 4.73 -4.29 -9.11
N TYR A 126 4.82 -3.54 -8.01
CA TYR A 126 6.00 -2.77 -7.68
C TYR A 126 7.17 -3.61 -7.20
N PHE A 127 6.96 -4.41 -6.15
CA PHE A 127 8.03 -5.07 -5.41
C PHE A 127 8.45 -6.41 -5.99
N ALA A 128 7.55 -7.16 -6.63
CA ALA A 128 7.86 -8.48 -7.19
C ALA A 128 8.04 -8.41 -8.71
N ASP A 129 7.07 -7.80 -9.39
CA ASP A 129 7.01 -7.80 -10.86
C ASP A 129 7.93 -6.74 -11.50
N GLY A 130 8.38 -5.74 -10.73
CA GLY A 130 9.24 -4.66 -11.21
C GLY A 130 8.57 -3.77 -12.26
N LEU A 131 7.28 -3.51 -12.09
CA LEU A 131 6.48 -2.70 -13.00
C LEU A 131 6.47 -1.24 -12.55
N ASN A 132 6.50 -0.31 -13.52
CA ASN A 132 6.31 1.10 -13.24
C ASN A 132 4.83 1.39 -12.97
N ILE A 133 4.46 1.58 -11.71
CA ILE A 133 3.08 1.88 -11.28
C ILE A 133 2.64 3.34 -11.52
N ALA A 134 3.45 4.14 -12.22
CA ALA A 134 3.01 5.42 -12.79
C ALA A 134 2.66 5.32 -14.29
N ASP A 135 2.95 4.18 -14.93
CA ASP A 135 2.66 3.96 -16.35
C ASP A 135 1.19 3.58 -16.53
N THR A 136 0.45 4.37 -17.31
CA THR A 136 -0.98 4.15 -17.57
C THR A 136 -1.26 2.78 -18.20
N THR A 137 -0.42 2.31 -19.11
CA THR A 137 -0.60 0.99 -19.75
C THR A 137 -0.41 -0.14 -18.74
N VAL A 138 0.55 0.01 -17.83
CA VAL A 138 0.70 -0.91 -16.69
C VAL A 138 -0.57 -0.88 -15.84
N LEU A 139 -1.01 0.29 -15.41
CA LEU A 139 -2.17 0.46 -14.53
C LEU A 139 -3.47 -0.08 -15.15
N ASP A 140 -3.70 0.14 -16.45
CA ASP A 140 -4.84 -0.41 -17.17
C ASP A 140 -4.83 -1.94 -17.18
N ARG A 141 -3.64 -2.55 -17.35
CA ARG A 141 -3.49 -4.00 -17.23
C ARG A 141 -3.79 -4.50 -15.82
N LEU A 142 -3.29 -3.83 -14.78
CA LEU A 142 -3.58 -4.18 -13.38
C LEU A 142 -5.08 -4.06 -13.06
N ALA A 143 -5.74 -3.04 -13.61
CA ALA A 143 -7.17 -2.85 -13.51
C ALA A 143 -7.93 -4.02 -14.16
N ALA A 144 -7.54 -4.42 -15.37
CA ALA A 144 -8.14 -5.56 -16.05
C ALA A 144 -7.96 -6.89 -15.29
N GLU A 145 -6.76 -7.14 -14.73
CA GLU A 145 -6.45 -8.35 -13.95
C GLU A 145 -7.31 -8.49 -12.69
N THR A 146 -7.71 -7.37 -12.08
CA THR A 146 -8.57 -7.32 -10.88
C THR A 146 -10.03 -7.02 -11.23
N GLY A 147 -10.35 -6.87 -12.52
CA GLY A 147 -11.68 -6.50 -13.01
C GLY A 147 -12.18 -5.13 -12.51
N VAL A 148 -11.28 -4.19 -12.27
CA VAL A 148 -11.59 -2.80 -11.92
C VAL A 148 -11.82 -2.00 -13.21
N MET A 149 -12.92 -1.24 -13.26
CA MET A 149 -13.17 -0.30 -14.33
C MET A 149 -12.40 0.99 -14.06
N ALA A 150 -11.21 1.12 -14.65
CA ALA A 150 -10.39 2.31 -14.54
C ALA A 150 -10.96 3.46 -15.41
N THR A 151 -10.82 4.69 -14.93
CA THR A 151 -11.20 5.90 -15.69
C THR A 151 -10.11 6.97 -15.60
N SER A 152 -10.11 7.92 -16.53
CA SER A 152 -9.23 9.09 -16.48
C SER A 152 -9.61 10.10 -15.39
N GLY A 153 -10.74 9.92 -14.68
CA GLY A 153 -11.20 10.82 -13.63
C GLY A 153 -10.53 10.61 -12.26
N GLY A 154 -10.99 11.38 -11.27
CA GLY A 154 -10.60 11.22 -9.86
C GLY A 154 -9.35 11.95 -9.40
N ALA A 155 -8.66 12.69 -10.29
CA ALA A 155 -7.44 13.41 -9.94
C ALA A 155 -7.66 14.49 -8.86
N GLU A 156 -8.67 15.35 -9.01
CA GLU A 156 -8.97 16.41 -8.03
C GLU A 156 -9.36 15.84 -6.66
N ALA A 157 -10.20 14.81 -6.65
CA ALA A 157 -10.61 14.13 -5.42
C ALA A 157 -9.40 13.50 -4.71
N LEU A 158 -8.48 12.88 -5.47
CA LEU A 158 -7.25 12.33 -4.91
C LEU A 158 -6.33 13.42 -4.36
N GLN A 159 -6.18 14.56 -5.05
CA GLN A 159 -5.38 15.68 -4.56
C GLN A 159 -5.93 16.24 -3.24
N ALA A 160 -7.27 16.41 -3.15
CA ALA A 160 -7.92 16.84 -1.93
C ALA A 160 -7.69 15.84 -0.78
N GLU A 161 -7.78 14.54 -1.09
CA GLU A 161 -7.56 13.49 -0.10
C GLU A 161 -6.10 13.41 0.38
N LEU A 162 -5.12 13.53 -0.53
CA LEU A 162 -3.70 13.62 -0.19
C LEU A 162 -3.41 14.81 0.72
N ALA A 163 -4.01 15.98 0.41
CA ALA A 163 -3.88 17.16 1.25
C ALA A 163 -4.51 16.95 2.64
N ARG A 164 -5.69 16.31 2.70
CA ARG A 164 -6.37 15.98 3.95
C ARG A 164 -5.54 15.02 4.81
N VAL A 165 -5.07 13.91 4.24
CA VAL A 165 -4.25 12.91 4.96
C VAL A 165 -2.96 13.53 5.48
N ARG A 166 -2.30 14.38 4.68
CA ARG A 166 -1.10 15.11 5.11
C ARG A 166 -1.38 16.03 6.31
N ALA A 167 -2.55 16.66 6.37
CA ALA A 167 -2.92 17.55 7.47
C ALA A 167 -3.22 16.82 8.80
N LEU A 168 -3.35 15.50 8.78
CA LEU A 168 -3.56 14.69 9.99
C LEU A 168 -2.28 14.46 10.81
N ASP A 169 -1.10 14.83 10.28
CA ASP A 169 0.21 14.70 10.93
C ASP A 169 0.44 13.30 11.54
N LEU A 170 0.11 12.27 10.75
CA LEU A 170 0.20 10.88 11.17
C LEU A 170 1.66 10.39 11.23
N PRO A 171 1.93 9.33 12.01
CA PRO A 171 3.23 8.66 11.98
C PRO A 171 3.65 8.22 10.57
N VAL A 172 4.94 7.91 10.41
CA VAL A 172 5.46 7.38 9.15
C VAL A 172 4.69 6.12 8.75
N PRO A 173 4.18 6.03 7.50
CA PRO A 173 3.46 4.86 7.01
C PRO A 173 4.26 3.55 7.12
N PRO A 174 3.59 2.40 7.36
CA PRO A 174 2.14 2.24 7.40
C PRO A 174 1.49 2.73 8.70
N VAL A 175 0.26 3.21 8.59
CA VAL A 175 -0.60 3.52 9.73
C VAL A 175 -1.98 2.89 9.52
N LEU A 176 -2.50 2.20 10.52
CA LEU A 176 -3.89 1.71 10.56
C LEU A 176 -4.66 2.47 11.63
N LEU A 177 -5.73 3.15 11.23
CA LEU A 177 -6.64 3.86 12.13
C LEU A 177 -7.92 3.03 12.26
N LEU A 178 -8.15 2.43 13.44
CA LEU A 178 -9.37 1.70 13.71
C LEU A 178 -10.43 2.63 14.29
N ALA A 179 -11.64 2.60 13.74
CA ALA A 179 -12.73 3.48 14.20
C ALA A 179 -13.11 3.19 15.67
N GLY A 180 -12.81 4.14 16.56
CA GLY A 180 -13.03 4.00 18.00
C GLY A 180 -12.04 3.07 18.71
N GLY A 181 -10.96 2.68 18.02
CA GLY A 181 -9.93 1.76 18.51
C GLY A 181 -8.52 2.37 18.45
N PRO A 182 -7.47 1.53 18.56
CA PRO A 182 -6.10 1.99 18.57
C PRO A 182 -5.63 2.48 17.20
N VAL A 183 -4.52 3.22 17.21
CA VAL A 183 -3.72 3.53 16.02
C VAL A 183 -2.54 2.58 16.02
N LEU A 184 -2.42 1.77 14.97
CA LEU A 184 -1.26 0.88 14.76
C LEU A 184 -0.31 1.52 13.75
N SER A 185 0.98 1.59 14.05
CA SER A 185 1.98 2.19 13.16
C SER A 185 3.36 1.55 13.33
N GLY A 186 4.24 1.73 12.36
CA GLY A 186 5.57 1.13 12.36
C GLY A 186 5.52 -0.36 12.02
N GLU A 187 6.02 -1.22 12.90
CA GLU A 187 5.99 -2.67 12.72
C GLU A 187 4.61 -3.23 13.08
N ILE A 188 3.67 -3.17 12.13
CA ILE A 188 2.35 -3.77 12.29
C ILE A 188 2.49 -5.30 12.31
N ARG A 189 1.97 -5.95 13.35
CA ARG A 189 1.95 -7.41 13.50
C ARG A 189 0.53 -7.95 13.32
N GLU A 190 0.40 -9.16 12.77
CA GLU A 190 -0.90 -9.79 12.54
C GLU A 190 -1.71 -9.93 13.84
N HIS A 191 -1.05 -10.29 14.96
CA HIS A 191 -1.75 -10.44 16.24
C HIS A 191 -2.32 -9.13 16.77
N ASP A 192 -1.64 -8.00 16.55
CA ASP A 192 -2.08 -6.68 17.02
C ASP A 192 -3.31 -6.24 16.23
N VAL A 193 -3.31 -6.50 14.92
CA VAL A 193 -4.46 -6.23 14.06
C VAL A 193 -5.65 -7.10 14.48
N LEU A 194 -5.45 -8.40 14.70
CA LEU A 194 -6.53 -9.30 15.11
C LEU A 194 -7.14 -8.91 16.45
N ALA A 195 -6.30 -8.56 17.44
CA ALA A 195 -6.77 -8.07 18.73
C ALA A 195 -7.62 -6.82 18.55
N ALA A 196 -7.12 -5.84 17.78
CA ALA A 196 -7.81 -4.58 17.54
C ALA A 196 -9.11 -4.72 16.72
N LEU A 197 -9.24 -5.75 15.89
CA LEU A 197 -10.49 -6.08 15.17
C LEU A 197 -11.53 -6.80 16.06
N GLY A 198 -11.07 -7.53 17.08
CA GLY A 198 -11.93 -8.29 17.99
C GLY A 198 -12.50 -7.49 19.15
N GLU A 199 -11.88 -6.36 19.49
CA GLU A 199 -12.45 -5.33 20.37
C GLU A 199 -13.71 -4.71 19.76
#